data_AF-A0A143QJX6-F1
#
_entry.id   AF-A0A143QJX6-F1
#
_cell.length_a   1.000
_cell.length_b   1.000
_cell.length_c   1.000
_cell.angle_alpha   90.00
_cell.angle_beta   90.00
_cell.angle_gamma   90.00
#
_symmetry.space_group_name_H-M   'P 1'
#
loop_
_entity.id
_entity.type
_entity.pdbx_description
1 polymer ?
#
loop_
_entity_poly.entity_id
_entity_poly.type
_entity_poly.pdbx_seq_one_letter_code
_entity_poly.pdbx_strand_id
1 'polypeptide(L)'
;MVLLACACSPAEVDEPESPVASISPTQFASPPPPVTDDVPTAAQLTALFAASVDYSIREEDRARLFDGPAENNVRLARAWGAQPDPQHIEFTTVASTGPDSVEAMGVGTFRSMDSYPVGPMSFVRYDNQWRVPRDIACLLVGAFDGPDACR
;
A
#
# COMPACT_ATOMS: atom_id res chain seq x y z
N MET A 1 61.28 -32.26 50.53
CA MET A 1 61.35 -30.79 50.59
C MET A 1 61.10 -30.25 49.19
N VAL A 2 59.86 -29.88 48.88
CA VAL A 2 59.43 -28.71 48.09
C VAL A 2 57.95 -28.52 48.44
N LEU A 3 57.64 -27.40 49.09
CA LEU A 3 56.30 -26.82 49.21
C LEU A 3 56.02 -26.07 47.92
N LEU A 4 54.80 -26.16 47.37
CA LEU A 4 54.19 -25.07 46.60
C LEU A 4 52.66 -25.20 46.62
N ALA A 5 52.04 -24.05 46.83
CA ALA A 5 50.71 -23.82 47.33
C ALA A 5 49.72 -23.38 46.23
N CYS A 6 48.42 -23.41 46.57
CA CYS A 6 47.35 -22.49 46.12
C CYS A 6 47.00 -22.49 44.60
N ALA A 7 45.81 -22.18 44.13
CA ALA A 7 44.53 -21.75 44.70
C ALA A 7 43.44 -21.97 43.64
N CYS A 8 42.17 -22.01 44.06
CA CYS A 8 41.02 -21.87 43.15
C CYS A 8 41.00 -20.45 42.56
N SER A 9 40.75 -20.33 41.26
CA SER A 9 40.16 -19.12 40.68
C SER A 9 38.82 -19.51 40.03
N PRO A 10 37.74 -18.76 40.29
CA PRO A 10 36.47 -18.96 39.62
C PRO A 10 36.63 -18.53 38.16
N ALA A 11 36.05 -19.30 37.24
CA ALA A 11 35.85 -18.83 35.88
C ALA A 11 35.00 -17.56 35.94
N GLU A 12 35.56 -16.46 35.44
CA GLU A 12 34.80 -15.24 35.17
C GLU A 12 33.65 -15.64 34.23
N VAL A 13 32.43 -15.56 34.73
CA VAL A 13 31.24 -15.62 33.90
C VAL A 13 31.21 -14.29 33.17
N ASP A 14 31.72 -14.29 31.95
CA ASP A 14 31.46 -13.23 30.99
C ASP A 14 29.93 -13.22 30.78
N GLU A 15 29.24 -12.29 31.44
CA GLU A 15 27.82 -12.05 31.19
C GLU A 15 27.69 -11.68 29.71
N PRO A 16 26.94 -12.44 28.90
CA PRO A 16 26.75 -12.07 27.51
C PRO A 16 26.02 -10.74 27.48
N GLU A 17 26.73 -9.68 27.09
CA GLU A 17 26.15 -8.38 26.79
C GLU A 17 25.03 -8.62 25.78
N SER A 18 23.79 -8.54 26.25
CA SER A 18 22.62 -8.80 25.42
C SER A 18 22.65 -7.77 24.29
N PRO A 19 22.68 -8.20 23.02
CA PRO A 19 22.68 -7.25 21.92
C PRO A 19 21.40 -6.42 22.05
N VAL A 20 21.56 -5.13 22.35
CA VAL A 20 20.46 -4.17 22.27
C VAL A 20 20.12 -4.09 20.78
N ALA A 21 19.14 -4.87 20.36
CA ALA A 21 18.57 -4.77 19.04
C ALA A 21 18.02 -3.33 18.93
N SER A 22 18.71 -2.49 18.16
CA SER A 22 18.18 -1.21 17.72
C SER A 22 16.99 -1.51 16.83
N ILE A 23 15.79 -1.56 17.42
CA ILE A 23 14.54 -1.60 16.68
C ILE A 23 14.39 -0.21 16.06
N SER A 24 14.87 -0.04 14.83
CA SER A 24 14.44 1.10 14.03
C SER A 24 12.91 1.02 13.94
N PRO A 25 12.17 2.05 14.37
CA PRO A 25 10.74 2.06 14.18
C PRO A 25 10.48 2.04 12.66
N THR A 26 10.01 0.90 12.14
CA THR A 26 9.43 0.82 10.80
C THR A 26 8.15 1.62 10.81
N GLN A 27 8.26 2.92 10.63
CA GLN A 27 7.10 3.79 10.46
C GLN A 27 6.63 3.63 9.01
N PHE A 28 5.42 3.12 8.85
CA PHE A 28 4.72 3.17 7.58
C PHE A 28 4.46 4.62 7.18
N ALA A 29 4.38 4.86 5.88
CA ALA A 29 3.91 6.14 5.36
C ALA A 29 2.45 6.37 5.78
N SER A 30 2.11 7.63 6.04
CA SER A 30 0.72 8.03 6.25
C SER A 30 -0.08 7.91 4.95
N PRO A 31 -1.36 7.49 5.00
CA PRO A 31 -2.22 7.54 3.82
C PRO A 31 -2.45 8.99 3.37
N PRO A 32 -2.81 9.22 2.10
CA PRO A 32 -3.18 10.55 1.62
C PRO A 32 -4.44 11.05 2.35
N PRO A 33 -4.63 12.38 2.43
CA PRO A 33 -5.87 12.94 2.95
C PRO A 33 -7.07 12.45 2.11
N PRO A 34 -8.25 12.29 2.72
CA PRO A 34 -9.47 11.97 1.98
C PRO A 34 -9.77 12.98 0.87
N VAL A 35 -10.20 12.48 -0.29
CA VAL A 35 -10.65 13.34 -1.39
C VAL A 35 -12.16 13.53 -1.26
N THR A 36 -12.60 14.74 -0.87
CA THR A 36 -14.00 15.04 -0.52
C THR A 36 -14.65 16.07 -1.44
N ASP A 37 -13.93 16.60 -2.43
CA ASP A 37 -14.47 17.59 -3.36
C ASP A 37 -15.65 17.05 -4.15
N ASP A 38 -16.60 17.93 -4.51
CA ASP A 38 -17.78 17.60 -5.30
C ASP A 38 -17.44 16.89 -6.61
N VAL A 39 -16.36 17.34 -7.27
CA VAL A 39 -15.72 16.65 -8.40
C VAL A 39 -14.22 16.65 -8.13
N PRO A 40 -13.55 15.48 -8.08
CA PRO A 40 -12.13 15.40 -7.77
C PRO A 40 -11.32 15.83 -8.99
N THR A 41 -10.17 16.44 -8.73
CA THR A 41 -9.19 16.77 -9.76
C THR A 41 -8.44 15.53 -10.22
N ALA A 42 -7.88 15.58 -11.44
CA ALA A 42 -7.06 14.49 -11.96
C ALA A 42 -5.85 14.18 -11.05
N ALA A 43 -5.22 15.21 -10.50
CA ALA A 43 -4.12 15.07 -9.54
C ALA A 43 -4.53 14.35 -8.25
N GLN A 44 -5.73 14.61 -7.74
CA GLN A 44 -6.25 13.92 -6.56
C GLN A 44 -6.52 12.44 -6.84
N LEU A 45 -7.10 12.12 -8.00
CA LEU A 45 -7.32 10.72 -8.40
C LEU A 45 -6.00 9.98 -8.65
N THR A 46 -5.00 10.66 -9.20
CA THR A 46 -3.64 10.13 -9.36
C THR A 46 -3.03 9.79 -8.00
N ALA A 47 -3.09 10.70 -7.04
CA ALA A 47 -2.58 10.48 -5.69
C ALA A 47 -3.34 9.36 -4.95
N LEU A 48 -4.67 9.32 -5.08
CA LEU A 48 -5.52 8.26 -4.52
C LEU A 48 -5.14 6.88 -5.09
N PHE A 49 -5.01 6.77 -6.42
CA PHE A 49 -4.66 5.51 -7.07
C PHE A 49 -3.24 5.07 -6.71
N ALA A 50 -2.26 5.98 -6.73
CA ALA A 50 -0.89 5.69 -6.34
C ALA A 50 -0.79 5.19 -4.89
N ALA A 51 -1.50 5.81 -3.95
CA ALA A 51 -1.54 5.37 -2.57
C ALA A 51 -2.19 3.97 -2.40
N SER A 52 -3.13 3.61 -3.29
CA SER A 52 -3.77 2.29 -3.24
C SER A 52 -2.78 1.15 -3.51
N VAL A 53 -1.73 1.37 -4.31
CA VAL A 53 -0.69 0.36 -4.64
C VAL A 53 0.58 0.51 -3.79
N ASP A 54 0.74 1.59 -3.04
CA ASP A 54 1.98 1.89 -2.32
C ASP A 54 2.17 0.98 -1.10
N TYR A 55 3.08 0.01 -1.22
CA TYR A 55 3.35 -0.96 -0.15
C TYR A 55 3.92 -0.34 1.14
N SER A 56 4.41 0.91 1.08
CA SER A 56 4.92 1.64 2.25
C SER A 56 3.82 2.15 3.18
N ILE A 57 2.55 2.21 2.72
CA ILE A 57 1.38 2.52 3.53
C ILE A 57 0.91 1.23 4.24
N ARG A 58 0.27 1.32 5.41
CA ARG A 58 -0.29 0.13 6.08
C ARG A 58 -1.40 -0.51 5.25
N GLU A 59 -1.50 -1.83 5.28
CA GLU A 59 -2.55 -2.53 4.52
C GLU A 59 -3.97 -2.12 4.94
N GLU A 60 -4.19 -1.86 6.23
CA GLU A 60 -5.50 -1.43 6.74
C GLU A 60 -5.86 0.00 6.28
N ASP A 61 -4.85 0.86 6.09
CA ASP A 61 -5.06 2.21 5.60
C ASP A 61 -5.31 2.22 4.09
N ARG A 62 -4.59 1.38 3.34
CA ARG A 62 -4.87 1.14 1.92
C ARG A 62 -6.25 0.53 1.69
N ALA A 63 -6.69 -0.38 2.57
CA ALA A 63 -8.01 -1.00 2.47
C ALA A 63 -9.16 0.03 2.49
N ARG A 64 -8.97 1.17 3.18
CA ARG A 64 -9.93 2.29 3.19
C ARG A 64 -9.97 3.03 1.86
N LEU A 65 -8.97 2.91 0.99
CA LEU A 65 -8.92 3.62 -0.30
C LEU A 65 -9.81 2.99 -1.37
N PHE A 66 -10.25 1.74 -1.15
CA PHE A 66 -11.21 1.05 -2.02
C PHE A 66 -12.65 1.34 -1.58
N ASP A 67 -13.59 1.20 -2.50
CA ASP A 67 -15.01 1.34 -2.19
C ASP A 67 -15.53 0.20 -1.29
N GLY A 68 -16.59 0.50 -0.56
CA GLY A 68 -17.18 -0.40 0.44
C GLY A 68 -16.43 -0.41 1.79
N PRO A 69 -16.86 -1.30 2.71
CA PRO A 69 -16.27 -1.42 4.04
C PRO A 69 -14.80 -1.86 3.99
N ALA A 70 -13.92 -1.17 4.72
CA ALA A 70 -12.48 -1.42 4.71
C ALA A 70 -12.12 -2.85 5.17
N GLU A 71 -12.91 -3.42 6.09
CA GLU A 71 -12.72 -4.79 6.59
C GLU A 71 -12.81 -5.84 5.48
N ASN A 72 -13.63 -5.57 4.45
CA ASN A 72 -13.77 -6.44 3.29
C ASN A 72 -12.60 -6.26 2.30
N ASN A 73 -11.85 -5.16 2.39
CA ASN A 73 -10.83 -4.75 1.44
C ASN A 73 -9.40 -5.09 1.90
N VAL A 74 -9.17 -5.56 3.13
CA VAL A 74 -7.81 -5.84 3.64
C VAL A 74 -7.06 -6.86 2.80
N ARG A 75 -7.71 -7.96 2.40
CA ARG A 75 -7.09 -8.99 1.55
C ARG A 75 -6.73 -8.45 0.16
N LEU A 76 -7.63 -7.64 -0.42
CA LEU A 76 -7.37 -6.94 -1.68
C LEU A 76 -6.17 -6.01 -1.54
N ALA A 77 -6.16 -5.14 -0.52
CA ALA A 77 -5.10 -4.16 -0.29
C ALA A 77 -3.72 -4.80 -0.06
N ARG A 78 -3.69 -6.01 0.52
CA ARG A 78 -2.47 -6.81 0.66
C ARG A 78 -1.96 -7.29 -0.70
N ALA A 79 -2.81 -7.96 -1.48
CA ALA A 79 -2.41 -8.51 -2.78
C ALA A 79 -2.08 -7.39 -3.80
N TRP A 80 -2.94 -6.38 -3.88
CA TRP A 80 -2.81 -5.23 -4.77
C TRP A 80 -1.53 -4.42 -4.50
N GLY A 81 -1.19 -4.18 -3.23
CA GLY A 81 0.05 -3.50 -2.89
C GLY A 81 1.31 -4.36 -3.02
N ALA A 82 1.18 -5.69 -3.02
CA ALA A 82 2.32 -6.62 -3.10
C ALA A 82 2.86 -6.79 -4.54
N GLN A 83 2.35 -6.02 -5.50
CA GLN A 83 2.84 -6.05 -6.87
C GLN A 83 4.32 -5.60 -6.91
N PRO A 84 5.23 -6.43 -7.46
CA PRO A 84 6.66 -6.14 -7.43
C PRO A 84 7.05 -4.91 -8.27
N ASP A 85 6.27 -4.60 -9.30
CA ASP A 85 6.47 -3.45 -10.19
C ASP A 85 5.11 -2.80 -10.47
N PRO A 86 4.56 -2.00 -9.54
CA PRO A 86 3.24 -1.41 -9.75
C PRO A 86 3.27 -0.44 -10.94
N GLN A 87 2.24 -0.51 -11.79
CA GLN A 87 2.05 0.46 -12.86
C GLN A 87 1.86 1.86 -12.28
N HIS A 88 2.48 2.86 -12.92
CA HIS A 88 2.32 4.26 -12.54
C HIS A 88 1.31 4.89 -13.50
N ILE A 89 0.20 5.39 -12.96
CA ILE A 89 -0.85 6.02 -13.73
C ILE A 89 -0.95 7.48 -13.34
N GLU A 90 -0.89 8.37 -14.33
CA GLU A 90 -1.16 9.79 -14.18
C GLU A 90 -2.45 10.13 -14.93
N PHE A 91 -3.52 10.45 -14.20
CA PHE A 91 -4.75 10.96 -14.79
C PHE A 91 -4.57 12.42 -15.22
N THR A 92 -5.08 12.73 -16.42
CA THR A 92 -4.98 14.05 -17.04
C THR A 92 -6.35 14.71 -17.23
N THR A 93 -7.42 13.91 -17.33
CA THR A 93 -8.79 14.42 -17.47
C THR A 93 -9.74 13.68 -16.54
N VAL A 94 -10.72 14.39 -15.99
CA VAL A 94 -11.81 13.84 -15.19
C VAL A 94 -13.14 14.36 -15.73
N ALA A 95 -14.09 13.46 -15.90
CA ALA A 95 -15.46 13.78 -16.29
C ALA A 95 -16.43 13.22 -15.24
N SER A 96 -17.37 14.05 -14.79
CA SER A 96 -18.45 13.58 -13.93
C SER A 96 -19.43 12.72 -14.74
N THR A 97 -19.72 11.52 -14.23
CA THR A 97 -20.70 10.59 -14.79
C THR A 97 -21.95 10.47 -13.90
N GLY A 98 -21.91 11.04 -12.70
CA GLY A 98 -23.03 11.17 -11.79
C GLY A 98 -22.65 11.91 -10.49
N PRO A 99 -23.57 12.00 -9.52
CA PRO A 99 -23.33 12.65 -8.23
C PRO A 99 -22.20 11.99 -7.42
N ASP A 100 -22.09 10.67 -7.54
CA ASP A 100 -21.16 9.82 -6.78
C ASP A 100 -20.24 9.00 -7.69
N SER A 101 -20.08 9.42 -8.95
CA SER A 101 -19.23 8.74 -9.92
C SER A 101 -18.55 9.73 -10.86
N VAL A 102 -17.27 9.47 -11.13
CA VAL A 102 -16.49 10.13 -12.18
C VAL A 102 -15.73 9.09 -12.99
N GLU A 103 -15.34 9.48 -14.20
CA GLU A 103 -14.39 8.75 -15.02
C GLU A 103 -13.13 9.59 -15.23
N ALA A 104 -11.98 8.93 -15.15
CA ALA A 104 -10.69 9.55 -15.40
C ALA A 104 -10.02 8.89 -16.61
N MET A 105 -9.35 9.72 -17.42
CA MET A 105 -8.43 9.27 -18.46
C MET A 105 -7.04 9.82 -18.17
N GLY A 106 -6.02 9.10 -18.63
CA GLY A 106 -4.65 9.39 -18.29
C GLY A 106 -3.65 8.59 -19.10
N VAL A 107 -2.45 8.52 -18.57
CA VAL A 107 -1.32 7.82 -19.15
C VAL A 107 -0.74 6.87 -18.12
N GLY A 108 -0.55 5.62 -18.52
CA GLY A 108 0.11 4.59 -17.74
C GLY A 108 1.55 4.42 -18.20
N THR A 109 2.42 4.14 -17.25
CA THR A 109 3.81 3.74 -17.49
C THR A 109 4.10 2.46 -16.70
N PHE A 110 4.76 1.51 -17.35
CA PHE A 110 5.09 0.23 -16.74
C PHE A 110 6.46 -0.24 -17.22
N ARG A 111 7.41 -0.35 -16.30
CA ARG A 111 8.79 -0.75 -16.56
C ARG A 111 9.39 0.07 -17.73
N SER A 112 9.92 -0.62 -18.73
CA SER A 112 10.53 -0.03 -19.93
C SER A 112 9.58 0.04 -21.13
N MET A 113 8.27 -0.13 -20.91
CA MET A 113 7.29 0.05 -21.98
C MET A 113 7.08 1.54 -22.28
N ASP A 114 6.78 1.84 -23.54
CA ASP A 114 6.26 3.16 -23.90
C ASP A 114 4.98 3.46 -23.12
N SER A 115 4.80 4.74 -22.81
CA SER A 115 3.58 5.24 -22.19
C SER A 115 2.35 4.84 -22.99
N TYR A 116 1.31 4.38 -22.31
CA TYR A 116 0.06 3.92 -22.93
C TYR A 116 -1.16 4.67 -22.38
N PRO A 117 -2.23 4.84 -23.16
CA PRO A 117 -3.44 5.49 -22.68
C PRO A 117 -4.12 4.63 -21.60
N VAL A 118 -4.59 5.29 -20.55
CA VAL A 118 -5.40 4.67 -19.49
C VAL A 118 -6.78 5.31 -19.48
N GLY A 119 -7.81 4.49 -19.41
CA GLY A 119 -9.19 4.90 -19.15
C GLY A 119 -10.18 4.56 -20.28
N PRO A 120 -11.47 4.88 -20.08
CA PRO A 120 -12.01 5.52 -18.88
C PRO A 120 -11.91 4.60 -17.65
N MET A 121 -11.34 5.12 -16.57
CA MET A 121 -11.28 4.45 -15.27
C MET A 121 -12.29 5.11 -14.34
N SER A 122 -13.25 4.34 -13.85
CA SER A 122 -14.25 4.86 -12.93
C SER A 122 -13.66 5.09 -11.55
N PHE A 123 -14.17 6.09 -10.84
CA PHE A 123 -14.00 6.31 -9.40
C PHE A 123 -15.38 6.56 -8.79
N VAL A 124 -15.56 6.10 -7.56
CA VAL A 124 -16.86 6.18 -6.88
C VAL A 124 -16.73 6.90 -5.55
N ARG A 125 -17.79 7.60 -5.15
CA ARG A 125 -17.87 8.20 -3.84
C ARG A 125 -18.52 7.24 -2.86
N TYR A 126 -17.85 6.97 -1.76
CA TYR A 126 -18.35 6.17 -0.64
C TYR A 126 -18.04 6.89 0.67
N ASP A 127 -19.06 7.09 1.51
CA ASP A 127 -18.94 7.83 2.78
C ASP A 127 -18.30 9.23 2.59
N ASN A 128 -18.84 9.98 1.62
CA ASN A 128 -18.38 11.31 1.20
C ASN A 128 -16.90 11.41 0.77
N GLN A 129 -16.27 10.29 0.42
CA GLN A 129 -14.88 10.23 -0.01
C GLN A 129 -14.78 9.50 -1.35
N TRP A 130 -13.97 10.00 -2.27
CA TRP A 130 -13.66 9.29 -3.51
C TRP A 130 -12.75 8.09 -3.24
N ARG A 131 -13.05 6.97 -3.89
CA ARG A 131 -12.39 5.68 -3.71
C ARG A 131 -12.05 5.04 -5.05
N VAL A 132 -11.04 4.18 -5.03
CA VAL A 132 -10.74 3.25 -6.13
C VAL A 132 -11.82 2.17 -6.15
N PRO A 133 -12.46 1.88 -7.28
CA PRO A 133 -13.40 0.78 -7.36
C PRO A 133 -12.73 -0.58 -7.12
N ARG A 134 -13.30 -1.37 -6.23
CA ARG A 134 -12.84 -2.70 -5.82
C ARG A 134 -12.85 -3.65 -7.01
N ASP A 135 -13.84 -3.56 -7.88
CA ASP A 135 -13.95 -4.38 -9.08
C ASP A 135 -12.75 -4.21 -10.03
N ILE A 136 -12.28 -2.97 -10.24
CA ILE A 136 -11.09 -2.67 -11.04
C ILE A 136 -9.84 -3.26 -10.39
N ALA A 137 -9.66 -3.02 -9.10
CA ALA A 137 -8.52 -3.57 -8.36
C ALA A 137 -8.55 -5.11 -8.38
N CYS A 138 -9.72 -5.71 -8.26
CA CYS A 138 -9.93 -7.15 -8.31
C CYS A 138 -9.67 -7.77 -9.68
N LEU A 139 -10.07 -7.10 -10.76
CA LEU A 139 -9.75 -7.50 -12.13
C LEU A 139 -8.24 -7.62 -12.31
N LEU A 140 -7.49 -6.63 -11.82
CA LEU A 140 -6.05 -6.57 -11.99
C LEU A 140 -5.33 -7.55 -11.07
N VAL A 141 -5.69 -7.66 -9.79
CA VAL A 141 -5.13 -8.68 -8.88
C VAL A 141 -5.43 -10.10 -9.37
N GLY A 142 -6.66 -10.36 -9.83
CA GLY A 142 -7.06 -11.68 -10.31
C GLY A 142 -6.24 -12.18 -11.50
N ALA A 143 -5.63 -11.28 -12.28
CA ALA A 143 -4.74 -11.63 -13.38
C ALA A 143 -3.35 -12.13 -12.92
N PHE A 144 -2.92 -11.79 -11.69
CA PHE A 144 -1.55 -12.05 -11.20
C PHE A 144 -1.50 -12.97 -9.97
N ASP A 145 -2.39 -12.81 -8.99
CA ASP A 145 -2.31 -13.46 -7.66
C ASP A 145 -3.42 -14.51 -7.39
N GLY A 146 -4.39 -14.65 -8.30
CA GLY A 146 -5.51 -15.60 -8.18
C GLY A 146 -6.76 -15.04 -7.50
N PRO A 147 -7.91 -15.75 -7.57
CA PRO A 147 -9.24 -15.19 -7.29
C PRO A 147 -9.58 -14.93 -5.82
N ASP A 148 -8.71 -15.33 -4.88
CA ASP A 148 -9.04 -15.32 -3.45
C ASP A 148 -8.83 -13.98 -2.75
N ALA A 149 -8.10 -13.03 -3.35
CA ALA A 149 -7.90 -11.69 -2.80
C ALA A 149 -9.19 -10.85 -2.75
N CYS A 150 -10.18 -11.23 -3.54
CA CYS A 150 -11.41 -10.48 -3.78
C CYS A 150 -12.69 -11.16 -3.29
N ARG A 151 -12.56 -12.35 -2.69
CA ARG A 151 -13.65 -13.10 -2.06
C ARG A 151 -13.88 -12.68 -0.61
#